data_AF-A0A4U9HWT9-F1
#
_entry.id   AF-A0A4U9HWT9-F1
#
_cell.length_a   1.000
_cell.length_b   1.000
_cell.length_c   1.000
_cell.angle_alpha   90.00
_cell.angle_beta   90.00
_cell.angle_gamma   90.00
#
_symmetry.space_group_name_H-M   'P 1'
#
loop_
_entity.id
_entity.type
_entity.pdbx_description
1 polymer ?
#
loop_
_entity_poly.entity_id
_entity_poly.type
_entity_poly.pdbx_seq_one_letter_code
_entity_poly.pdbx_strand_id
1 'polypeptide(L)'
;MYAAAKDAGVMFNAIDPVNPAMTLPDELLPLCDKALEMGKAVRSGQASGTFSQDEIDTITRRYIHCSANWNAIVADTKGFTQGGASAAEIIGFLDRPDENWQRTLYDMDGKKI
;
A
#
# COMPACT_ATOMS: atom_id res chain seq x y z
N MET A 1 -3.87 11.15 -3.60
CA MET A 1 -3.26 12.10 -2.64
C MET A 1 -3.01 13.46 -3.27
N TYR A 2 -2.17 13.57 -4.31
CA TYR A 2 -1.81 14.85 -4.95
C TYR A 2 -3.03 15.73 -5.31
N ALA A 3 -4.03 15.18 -6.02
CA ALA A 3 -5.25 15.91 -6.36
C ALA A 3 -6.03 16.37 -5.11
N ALA A 4 -6.19 15.51 -4.11
CA ALA A 4 -6.87 15.86 -2.86
C ALA A 4 -6.19 17.00 -2.10
N ALA A 5 -4.87 17.00 -2.05
CA ALA A 5 -4.10 18.05 -1.37
C ALA A 5 -4.15 19.38 -2.16
N LYS A 6 -4.11 19.34 -3.49
CA LYS A 6 -4.35 20.53 -4.32
C LYS A 6 -5.74 21.12 -4.12
N ASP A 7 -6.78 20.29 -4.07
CA ASP A 7 -8.15 20.73 -3.78
C ASP A 7 -8.24 21.40 -2.40
N ALA A 8 -7.42 20.96 -1.44
CA ALA A 8 -7.30 21.57 -0.11
C ALA A 8 -6.43 22.84 -0.06
N GLY A 9 -5.91 23.31 -1.20
CA GLY A 9 -5.11 24.53 -1.31
C GLY A 9 -3.59 24.34 -1.18
N VAL A 10 -3.09 23.11 -1.14
CA VAL A 10 -1.64 22.86 -1.09
C VAL A 10 -1.01 23.17 -2.45
N MET A 11 0.03 24.00 -2.45
CA MET A 11 0.81 24.31 -3.64
C MET A 11 1.83 23.20 -3.91
N PHE A 12 1.64 22.49 -5.02
CA PHE A 12 2.62 21.55 -5.56
C PHE A 12 3.17 22.04 -6.90
N ASN A 13 4.44 21.72 -7.16
CA ASN A 13 4.98 21.79 -8.51
C ASN A 13 4.26 20.78 -9.41
N ALA A 14 4.16 21.09 -10.71
CA ALA A 14 3.63 20.15 -11.68
C ALA A 14 4.44 18.84 -11.67
N ILE A 15 3.75 17.72 -11.88
CA ILE A 15 4.40 16.42 -12.05
C ILE A 15 5.19 16.48 -13.35
N ASP A 16 6.48 16.14 -13.27
CA ASP A 16 7.35 16.08 -14.43
C ASP A 16 6.98 14.87 -15.31
N PRO A 17 6.43 15.08 -16.53
CA PRO A 17 5.99 13.99 -17.38
C PRO A 17 7.15 13.19 -17.98
N VAL A 18 8.37 13.73 -18.02
CA VAL A 18 9.55 13.03 -18.55
C VAL A 18 10.31 12.26 -17.46
N ASN A 19 9.97 12.45 -16.19
CA ASN A 19 10.59 11.70 -15.10
C ASN A 19 10.01 10.28 -15.06
N PRO A 20 10.80 9.23 -15.37
CA PRO A 20 10.30 7.86 -15.43
C PRO A 20 9.78 7.34 -14.08
N ALA A 21 10.21 7.92 -12.96
CA ALA A 21 9.69 7.58 -11.63
C ALA A 21 8.28 8.11 -11.37
N MET A 22 7.79 9.04 -12.21
CA MET A 22 6.48 9.68 -12.10
C MET A 22 5.56 9.36 -13.27
N THR A 23 6.05 8.62 -14.26
CA THR A 23 5.27 8.16 -15.42
C THR A 23 4.55 6.86 -15.09
N LEU A 24 3.26 6.79 -15.45
CA LEU A 24 2.49 5.55 -15.36
C LEU A 24 2.49 4.82 -16.70
N PRO A 25 2.56 3.48 -16.72
CA PRO A 25 2.26 2.68 -17.90
C PRO A 25 0.88 2.98 -18.47
N ASP A 26 0.73 2.91 -19.79
CA ASP A 26 -0.53 3.23 -20.49
C ASP A 26 -1.72 2.41 -19.96
N GLU A 27 -1.50 1.14 -19.59
CA GLU A 27 -2.53 0.26 -19.02
C GLU A 27 -3.09 0.74 -17.68
N LEU A 28 -2.35 1.61 -16.97
CA LEU A 28 -2.77 2.19 -15.69
C LEU A 28 -3.40 3.58 -15.83
N LEU A 29 -3.29 4.26 -16.98
CA LEU A 29 -3.83 5.62 -17.14
C LEU A 29 -5.35 5.67 -16.91
N PRO A 30 -6.18 4.79 -17.52
CA PRO A 30 -7.63 4.81 -17.27
C PRO A 30 -7.99 4.48 -15.81
N LEU A 31 -7.18 3.62 -15.17
CA LEU A 31 -7.35 3.22 -13.78
C LEU A 31 -7.01 4.37 -12.82
N CYS A 32 -5.98 5.16 -13.16
CA CYS A 32 -5.60 6.37 -12.44
C CYS A 32 -6.71 7.41 -12.48
N ASP A 33 -7.27 7.69 -13.67
CA ASP A 33 -8.39 8.62 -13.83
C ASP A 33 -9.61 8.17 -13.01
N LYS A 34 -9.93 6.86 -13.06
CA LYS A 34 -10.99 6.28 -12.23
C LYS A 34 -10.72 6.43 -10.73
N ALA A 35 -9.48 6.19 -10.29
CA ALA A 35 -9.08 6.38 -8.89
C ALA A 35 -9.20 7.85 -8.43
N LEU A 36 -8.90 8.80 -9.32
CA LEU A 36 -9.07 10.24 -9.04
C LEU A 36 -10.54 10.61 -8.84
N GLU A 37 -11.43 10.12 -9.71
CA GLU A 37 -12.87 10.34 -9.58
C GLU A 37 -13.45 9.66 -8.33
N MET A 38 -13.04 8.41 -8.03
CA MET A 38 -13.39 7.73 -6.78
C MET A 38 -12.97 8.56 -5.56
N GLY A 39 -11.73 9.08 -5.56
CA GLY A 39 -11.24 9.91 -4.48
C GLY A 39 -12.03 11.23 -4.34
N LYS A 40 -12.43 11.84 -5.45
CA LYS A 40 -13.25 13.06 -5.45
C LYS A 40 -14.65 12.80 -4.90
N ALA A 41 -15.27 11.68 -5.28
CA ALA A 41 -16.57 11.25 -4.77
C ALA A 41 -16.54 11.12 -3.24
N VAL A 42 -15.55 10.40 -2.69
CA VAL A 42 -15.38 10.23 -1.24
C VAL A 42 -15.23 11.57 -0.52
N ARG A 43 -14.39 12.48 -1.05
CA ARG A 43 -14.23 13.82 -0.45
C ARG A 43 -15.50 14.66 -0.49
N SER A 44 -16.39 14.38 -1.43
CA SER A 44 -17.69 15.04 -1.57
C SER A 44 -18.80 14.36 -0.74
N GLY A 45 -18.44 13.39 0.12
CA GLY A 45 -19.37 12.62 0.94
C GLY A 45 -20.21 11.61 0.16
N GLN A 46 -19.86 11.33 -1.10
CA GLN A 46 -20.52 10.31 -1.92
C GLN A 46 -19.83 8.96 -1.73
N ALA A 47 -20.56 7.88 -2.00
CA ALA A 47 -19.97 6.54 -2.05
C ALA A 47 -18.88 6.48 -3.15
N SER A 48 -17.74 5.87 -2.84
CA SER A 48 -16.78 5.54 -3.89
C SER A 48 -17.38 4.50 -4.81
N GLY A 49 -17.17 4.64 -6.12
CA GLY A 49 -17.28 3.50 -7.03
C GLY A 49 -16.28 2.39 -6.67
N THR A 50 -16.36 1.26 -7.36
CA THR A 50 -15.40 0.16 -7.23
C THR A 50 -14.69 -0.08 -8.56
N PHE A 51 -13.50 -0.66 -8.49
CA PHE A 51 -12.90 -1.29 -9.66
C PHE A 51 -13.69 -2.55 -10.02
N SER A 52 -13.79 -2.85 -11.32
CA SER A 52 -14.32 -4.12 -11.82
C SER A 52 -13.30 -5.24 -11.60
N GLN A 53 -13.71 -6.49 -11.75
CA GLN A 53 -12.79 -7.63 -11.60
C GLN A 53 -11.64 -7.56 -12.60
N ASP A 54 -11.90 -7.22 -13.87
CA ASP A 54 -10.85 -7.11 -14.91
C ASP A 54 -9.83 -6.00 -14.59
N GLU A 55 -10.30 -4.89 -14.03
CA GLU A 55 -9.43 -3.80 -13.58
C GLU A 55 -8.59 -4.24 -12.36
N ILE A 56 -9.20 -4.94 -11.40
CA ILE A 56 -8.48 -5.52 -10.26
C ILE A 56 -7.44 -6.53 -10.74
N ASP A 57 -7.77 -7.40 -11.68
CA ASP A 57 -6.85 -8.40 -12.24
C ASP A 57 -5.68 -7.74 -12.95
N THR A 58 -5.94 -6.64 -13.68
CA THR A 58 -4.89 -5.84 -14.33
C THR A 58 -3.91 -5.26 -13.31
N ILE A 59 -4.40 -4.68 -12.22
CA ILE A 59 -3.56 -4.08 -11.17
C ILE A 59 -2.82 -5.17 -10.37
N THR A 60 -3.54 -6.19 -9.92
CA THR A 60 -3.01 -7.23 -9.01
C THR A 60 -1.94 -8.09 -9.68
N ARG A 61 -2.04 -8.33 -10.99
CA ARG A 61 -1.09 -9.18 -11.71
C ARG A 61 0.34 -8.63 -11.71
N ARG A 62 0.53 -7.31 -11.63
CA ARG A 62 1.85 -6.68 -11.83
C ARG A 62 2.23 -5.62 -10.80
N TYR A 63 1.24 -4.94 -10.21
CA TYR A 63 1.49 -3.69 -9.48
C TYR A 63 1.18 -3.79 -7.98
N ILE A 64 0.52 -4.86 -7.52
CA ILE A 64 0.31 -5.12 -6.09
C ILE A 64 1.30 -6.18 -5.62
N HIS A 65 2.16 -5.79 -4.68
CA HIS A 65 3.09 -6.71 -4.03
C HIS A 65 2.39 -7.46 -2.89
N CYS A 66 2.70 -8.75 -2.75
CA CYS A 66 2.32 -9.52 -1.56
C CYS A 66 3.27 -9.14 -0.42
N SER A 67 2.85 -8.21 0.43
CA SER A 67 3.66 -7.75 1.57
C SER A 67 3.70 -8.79 2.69
N ALA A 68 2.58 -9.45 2.97
CA ALA A 68 2.49 -10.44 4.04
C ALA A 68 3.04 -11.80 3.60
N ASN A 69 4.01 -12.33 4.36
CA ASN A 69 4.69 -13.58 4.05
C ASN A 69 5.23 -14.27 5.32
N TRP A 70 5.55 -15.56 5.21
CA TRP A 70 6.10 -16.37 6.31
C TRP A 70 7.62 -16.54 6.22
N ASN A 71 8.33 -15.58 5.63
CA ASN A 71 9.80 -15.67 5.60
C ASN A 71 10.34 -15.45 7.01
N ALA A 72 11.13 -16.42 7.47
CA ALA A 72 11.81 -16.33 8.75
C ALA A 72 12.98 -15.34 8.69
N ILE A 73 13.10 -14.51 9.71
CA ILE A 73 14.31 -13.75 10.01
C ILE A 73 14.99 -14.39 11.22
N VAL A 74 16.31 -14.48 11.16
CA VAL A 74 17.14 -14.93 12.29
C VAL A 74 17.80 -13.69 12.89
N ALA A 75 17.48 -13.40 14.15
CA ALA A 75 18.12 -12.33 14.90
C ALA A 75 19.03 -12.92 15.99
N ASP A 76 20.16 -12.25 16.26
CA ASP A 76 20.97 -12.56 17.43
C ASP A 76 20.23 -12.16 18.73
N THR A 77 20.77 -12.56 19.89
CA THR A 77 20.19 -12.28 21.22
C THR A 77 20.07 -10.78 21.56
N LYS A 78 20.59 -9.87 20.73
CA LYS A 78 20.52 -8.42 20.89
C LYS A 78 19.59 -7.74 19.87
N GLY A 79 18.89 -8.51 19.03
CA GLY A 79 17.95 -7.99 18.04
C GLY A 79 18.60 -7.40 16.78
N PHE A 80 19.90 -7.66 16.55
CA PHE A 80 20.60 -7.25 15.34
C PHE A 80 20.78 -8.43 14.39
N THR A 81 20.70 -8.17 13.09
CA THR A 81 21.08 -9.11 12.03
C THR A 81 22.58 -8.98 11.76
N GLN A 82 23.44 -9.41 12.68
CA GLN A 82 24.87 -9.54 12.39
C GLN A 82 25.20 -11.00 12.04
N GLY A 83 25.91 -11.20 10.92
CA GLY A 83 26.29 -12.51 10.38
C GLY A 83 27.36 -13.27 11.18
N GLY A 84 27.36 -13.16 12.51
CA GLY A 84 28.23 -13.90 13.42
C GLY A 84 27.42 -14.78 14.37
N ALA A 85 27.76 -16.06 14.45
CA ALA A 85 27.00 -17.08 15.19
C ALA A 85 26.80 -16.71 16.68
N SER A 86 25.54 -16.52 17.08
CA SER A 86 25.06 -16.43 18.47
C SER A 86 24.60 -17.80 18.93
N ALA A 87 24.86 -18.18 20.19
CA ALA A 87 24.51 -19.51 20.74
C ALA A 87 23.00 -19.75 20.92
N ALA A 88 22.17 -18.71 20.75
CA ALA A 88 20.72 -18.82 20.65
C ALA A 88 20.24 -17.94 19.48
N GLU A 89 19.50 -18.55 18.56
CA GLU A 89 18.86 -17.90 17.42
C GLU A 89 17.39 -17.63 17.77
N ILE A 90 16.92 -16.39 17.59
CA ILE A 90 15.50 -16.07 17.66
C ILE A 90 14.96 -16.08 16.23
N ILE A 91 14.03 -16.99 15.95
CA ILE A 91 13.29 -17.04 14.68
C ILE A 91 12.08 -16.11 14.79
N GLY A 92 12.06 -15.06 13.98
CA GLY A 92 10.94 -14.13 13.85
C GLY A 92 10.28 -14.21 12.47
N PHE A 93 9.02 -13.83 12.38
CA PHE A 93 8.29 -13.67 11.11
C PHE A 93 7.76 -12.24 11.05
N LEU A 94 8.60 -11.32 10.54
CA LEU A 94 8.32 -9.89 10.57
C LEU A 94 7.03 -9.54 9.83
N ASP A 95 6.88 -10.11 8.63
CA ASP A 95 5.76 -9.82 7.73
C ASP A 95 4.65 -10.87 7.82
N ARG A 96 4.56 -11.62 8.94
CA ARG A 96 3.53 -12.67 9.04
C ARG A 96 2.14 -12.08 8.79
N PRO A 97 1.29 -12.74 7.99
CA PRO A 97 -0.08 -12.31 7.82
C PRO A 97 -0.81 -12.32 9.18
N ASP A 98 -1.74 -11.39 9.31
CA ASP A 98 -2.71 -11.41 10.41
C ASP A 98 -3.66 -12.62 10.24
N GLU A 99 -4.45 -12.91 11.27
CA GLU A 99 -5.37 -14.03 11.29
C GLU A 99 -6.30 -14.02 10.06
N ASN A 100 -6.48 -15.19 9.43
CA ASN A 100 -7.27 -15.37 8.21
C ASN A 100 -6.87 -14.47 7.03
N TRP A 101 -5.64 -13.93 7.01
CA TRP A 101 -5.17 -12.97 6.01
C TRP A 101 -6.00 -11.67 5.98
N GLN A 102 -6.63 -11.31 7.10
CA GLN A 102 -7.44 -10.11 7.23
C GLN A 102 -6.76 -9.10 8.15
N ARG A 103 -6.45 -7.93 7.61
CA ARG A 103 -5.87 -6.83 8.40
C ARG A 103 -6.84 -6.43 9.51
N THR A 104 -6.41 -6.54 10.76
CA THR A 104 -7.14 -5.93 11.88
C THR A 104 -7.23 -4.41 11.70
N LEU A 105 -8.46 -3.87 11.72
CA LEU A 105 -8.73 -2.44 11.66
C LEU A 105 -9.14 -1.94 13.04
N TYR A 106 -8.71 -0.72 13.36
CA TYR A 106 -9.12 -0.01 14.57
C TYR A 106 -9.75 1.32 14.17
N ASP A 107 -10.86 1.66 14.80
CA ASP A 107 -11.47 2.98 14.66
C ASP A 107 -10.69 4.06 15.43
N MET A 108 -11.20 5.29 15.43
CA MET A 108 -10.57 6.42 16.09
C MET A 108 -10.55 6.31 17.62
N ASP A 109 -11.39 5.44 18.20
CA ASP A 109 -11.44 5.16 19.63
C ASP A 109 -10.53 3.97 20.02
N GLY A 110 -9.81 3.40 19.05
CA GLY A 110 -8.93 2.25 19.25
C GLY A 110 -9.70 0.93 19.39
N LYS A 111 -10.98 0.89 19.01
CA LYS A 111 -11.78 -0.32 19.03
C LYS A 111 -11.63 -1.06 17.69
N LYS A 112 -11.47 -2.40 17.79
CA LYS A 112 -11.42 -3.26 16.61
C LYS A 112 -12.75 -3.21 15.84
N ILE A 113 -12.69 -3.01 14.53
CA ILE A 113 -13.83 -2.98 13.60
C ILE A 113 -13.68 -4.00 12.46
#